data_AF-A0A1J7C5G8-F1
#
_entry.id   AF-A0A1J7C5G8-F1
#
_cell.length_a   1.000
_cell.length_b   1.000
_cell.length_c   1.000
_cell.angle_alpha   90.00
_cell.angle_beta   90.00
_cell.angle_gamma   90.00
#
_symmetry.space_group_name_H-M   'P 1'
#
loop_
_entity.id
_entity.type
_entity.pdbx_description
1 polymer ?
#
loop_
_entity_poly.entity_id
_entity_poly.type
_entity_poly.pdbx_seq_one_letter_code
_entity_poly.pdbx_strand_id
1 'polypeptide(L)'
;MTDAFGPVIGSAAFFNDLLRELLAIMLIPLLIRRRRHTALGLCGATSMDFTLPVLQRSGGMEIVPAAIVQGFLLSLLAPVLIALFSVHAGG
;
A
#
# COMPACT_ATOMS: atom_id res chain seq x y z
N MET A 1 3.14 33.06 -2.85
CA MET A 1 4.29 32.16 -2.57
C MET A 1 3.83 30.74 -2.18
N THR A 2 2.64 30.31 -2.63
CA THR A 2 1.98 29.06 -2.20
C THR A 2 1.56 28.17 -3.38
N ASP A 3 1.49 28.72 -4.61
CA ASP A 3 0.99 27.97 -5.78
C ASP A 3 1.99 26.97 -6.38
N ALA A 4 3.29 27.12 -6.10
CA ALA A 4 4.33 26.22 -6.61
C ALA A 4 4.62 25.03 -5.68
N PHE A 5 4.24 25.09 -4.39
CA PHE A 5 4.49 24.02 -3.43
C PHE A 5 3.48 22.87 -3.55
N GLY A 6 2.24 23.14 -3.96
CA GLY A 6 1.23 22.11 -4.21
C GLY A 6 1.69 21.04 -5.21
N PRO A 7 2.21 21.43 -6.39
CA PRO A 7 2.76 20.49 -7.37
C PRO A 7 3.99 19.70 -6.87
N VAL A 8 4.87 20.33 -6.07
CA VAL A 8 6.07 19.66 -5.53
C VAL A 8 5.69 18.66 -4.45
N ILE A 9 4.79 19.01 -3.53
CA ILE A 9 4.29 18.11 -2.50
C ILE A 9 3.48 16.96 -3.12
N GLY A 10 2.65 17.26 -4.13
CA GLY A 10 1.89 16.25 -4.88
C GLY A 10 2.79 15.26 -5.62
N SER A 11 3.84 15.76 -6.30
CA SER A 11 4.80 14.90 -6.99
C SER A 11 5.65 14.06 -6.03
N ALA A 12 6.04 14.62 -4.87
CA ALA A 12 6.73 13.85 -3.83
C ALA A 12 5.85 12.74 -3.24
N ALA A 13 4.57 13.02 -2.97
CA ALA A 13 3.61 12.02 -2.49
C ALA A 13 3.39 10.89 -3.52
N PHE A 14 3.23 11.24 -4.80
CA PHE A 14 3.13 10.28 -5.90
C PHE A 14 4.37 9.39 -6.01
N PHE A 15 5.57 9.98 -5.98
CA PHE A 15 6.83 9.22 -6.03
C PHE A 15 6.99 8.29 -4.83
N ASN A 16 6.58 8.74 -3.64
CA ASN A 16 6.59 7.93 -2.43
C ASN A 16 5.65 6.72 -2.55
N ASP A 17 4.45 6.91 -3.11
CA ASP A 17 3.52 5.82 -3.36
C ASP A 17 4.06 4.83 -4.39
N LEU A 18 4.61 5.32 -5.50
CA LEU A 18 5.20 4.50 -6.56
C LEU A 18 6.41 3.70 -6.07
N LEU A 19 7.29 4.33 -5.29
CA LEU A 19 8.47 3.66 -4.72
C LEU A 19 8.06 2.55 -3.76
N ARG A 20 7.08 2.81 -2.88
CA ARG A 20 6.54 1.79 -1.97
C ARG A 20 5.96 0.61 -2.75
N GLU A 21 5.20 0.86 -3.81
CA GLU A 21 4.61 -0.18 -4.66
C GLU A 21 5.67 -1.03 -5.37
N LEU A 22 6.71 -0.39 -5.93
CA LEU A 22 7.80 -1.09 -6.60
C LEU A 22 8.60 -1.97 -5.63
N LEU A 23 8.88 -1.47 -4.42
CA LEU A 23 9.55 -2.23 -3.37
C LEU A 23 8.70 -3.42 -2.92
N ALA A 24 7.38 -3.23 -2.74
CA ALA A 24 6.46 -4.32 -2.37
C ALA A 24 6.45 -5.42 -3.43
N ILE A 25 6.32 -5.07 -4.72
CA ILE A 25 6.36 -6.04 -5.83
C ILE A 25 7.66 -6.87 -5.82
N MET A 26 8.79 -6.25 -5.50
CA MET A 26 10.09 -6.91 -5.46
C MET A 26 10.25 -7.83 -4.22
N LEU A 27 9.72 -7.41 -3.07
CA LEU A 27 9.85 -8.12 -1.78
C LEU A 27 8.86 -9.27 -1.59
N ILE A 28 7.63 -9.15 -2.12
CA ILE A 28 6.57 -10.17 -2.00
C ILE A 28 7.01 -11.57 -2.47
N PRO A 29 7.59 -11.77 -3.68
CA PRO A 29 7.96 -13.11 -4.15
C PRO A 29 9.04 -13.75 -3.28
N LEU A 30 9.89 -12.95 -2.64
CA LEU A 30 10.92 -13.42 -1.72
C LEU A 30 10.31 -13.85 -0.37
N LEU A 31 9.34 -13.09 0.15
CA LEU A 31 8.79 -13.28 1.49
C LEU A 31 7.69 -14.37 1.55
N ILE A 32 6.90 -14.51 0.49
CA ILE A 32 5.75 -15.42 0.45
C ILE A 32 6.16 -16.89 0.53
N ARG A 33 7.40 -17.23 0.12
CA ARG A 33 7.96 -18.58 0.21
C ARG A 33 8.22 -19.04 1.65
N ARG A 34 8.34 -18.11 2.61
CA ARG A 34 8.69 -18.43 4.01
C ARG A 34 7.60 -18.06 5.01
N ARG A 35 6.82 -16.99 4.78
CA ARG A 35 5.74 -16.53 5.69
C ARG A 35 4.60 -15.84 4.91
N ARG A 36 3.56 -16.60 4.52
CA ARG A 36 2.40 -16.10 3.76
C ARG A 36 1.69 -14.91 4.44
N HIS A 37 1.50 -14.94 5.76
CA HIS A 37 0.83 -13.86 6.50
C HIS A 37 1.68 -12.59 6.63
N THR A 38 3.00 -12.72 6.73
CA THR A 38 3.91 -11.56 6.80
C THR A 38 4.01 -10.86 5.44
N ALA A 39 3.94 -11.63 4.35
CA ALA A 39 3.90 -11.06 3.00
C ALA A 39 2.65 -10.17 2.80
N LEU A 40 1.47 -10.62 3.23
CA LEU A 40 0.24 -9.82 3.19
C LEU A 40 0.36 -8.52 3.99
N GLY A 41 0.87 -8.58 5.22
CA GLY A 41 1.08 -7.38 6.04
C GLY A 41 2.03 -6.35 5.41
N LEU A 42 2.98 -6.81 4.58
CA LEU A 42 3.92 -5.94 3.87
C LEU A 42 3.29 -5.24 2.65
N CYS A 43 2.25 -5.83 2.05
CA CYS A 43 1.62 -5.32 0.84
C CYS A 43 0.77 -4.08 1.13
N GLY A 44 0.19 -3.97 2.32
CA GLY A 44 -0.63 -2.80 2.65
C GLY A 44 -1.84 -2.65 1.72
N ALA A 45 -2.39 -1.43 1.56
CA ALA A 45 -3.59 -1.19 0.74
C ALA A 45 -3.45 -1.69 -0.72
N THR A 46 -2.22 -1.76 -1.23
CA THR A 46 -1.90 -2.10 -2.62
C THR A 46 -1.94 -3.61 -2.89
N SER A 47 -2.24 -4.42 -1.86
CA SER A 47 -2.55 -5.86 -1.96
C SER A 47 -3.72 -6.17 -2.88
N MET A 48 -4.67 -5.23 -3.04
CA MET A 48 -5.81 -5.35 -3.94
C MET A 48 -5.44 -5.02 -5.40
N ASP A 49 -4.43 -4.17 -5.63
CA ASP A 49 -4.21 -3.53 -6.92
C ASP A 49 -2.93 -4.05 -7.60
N PHE A 50 -1.83 -3.29 -7.53
CA PHE A 50 -0.58 -3.58 -8.23
C PHE A 50 0.12 -4.88 -7.79
N THR A 51 -0.10 -5.30 -6.54
CA THR A 51 0.57 -6.48 -5.99
C THR A 51 -0.28 -7.76 -6.05
N LEU A 52 -1.57 -7.65 -6.36
CA LEU A 52 -2.49 -8.79 -6.50
C LEU A 52 -2.00 -9.85 -7.52
N PRO A 53 -1.58 -9.51 -8.75
CA PRO A 53 -1.09 -10.52 -9.70
C PRO A 53 0.20 -11.21 -9.23
N VAL A 54 1.04 -10.52 -8.45
CA VAL A 54 2.28 -11.06 -7.89
C VAL A 54 1.97 -12.03 -6.74
N LEU A 55 1.05 -11.65 -5.86
CA LEU A 55 0.53 -12.50 -4.77
C LEU A 55 -0.15 -13.76 -5.34
N GLN A 56 -0.99 -13.62 -6.36
CA GLN A 56 -1.65 -14.74 -7.02
C GLN A 56 -0.63 -15.72 -7.64
N ARG A 57 0.37 -15.20 -8.37
CA ARG A 57 1.42 -16.04 -8.98
C ARG A 57 2.31 -16.74 -7.97
N SER A 58 2.57 -16.11 -6.82
CA SER A 58 3.56 -16.62 -5.86
C SER A 58 2.91 -17.41 -4.70
N GLY A 59 1.64 -17.13 -4.38
CA GLY A 59 0.90 -17.68 -3.24
C GLY A 59 -0.32 -18.53 -3.61
N GLY A 60 -0.71 -18.58 -4.89
CA GLY A 60 -1.87 -19.32 -5.38
C GLY A 60 -3.19 -18.56 -5.23
N MET A 61 -4.30 -19.15 -5.71
CA MET A 61 -5.62 -18.51 -5.67
C MET A 61 -6.17 -18.31 -4.24
N GLU A 62 -5.69 -19.09 -3.28
CA GLU A 62 -6.15 -19.04 -1.89
C GLU A 62 -5.78 -17.73 -1.17
N ILE A 63 -4.72 -17.04 -1.61
CA ILE A 63 -4.27 -15.79 -0.97
C ILE A 63 -5.02 -14.55 -1.49
N VAL A 64 -5.73 -14.70 -2.61
CA VAL A 64 -6.41 -13.59 -3.31
C VAL A 64 -7.51 -12.95 -2.46
N PRO A 65 -8.44 -13.70 -1.82
CA PRO A 65 -9.48 -13.10 -0.98
C PRO A 65 -8.89 -12.34 0.22
N ALA A 66 -7.85 -12.90 0.84
CA ALA A 66 -7.17 -12.27 1.98
C ALA A 66 -6.45 -10.97 1.57
N ALA A 67 -5.82 -10.96 0.39
CA ALA A 67 -5.18 -9.78 -0.18
C ALA A 67 -6.19 -8.65 -0.47
N ILE A 68 -7.34 -8.99 -1.04
CA ILE A 68 -8.41 -8.03 -1.33
C ILE A 68 -8.97 -7.44 -0.02
N VAL A 69 -9.32 -8.27 0.97
CA VAL A 69 -9.88 -7.81 2.25
C VAL A 69 -8.91 -6.90 2.99
N GLN A 70 -7.63 -7.28 3.06
CA GLN A 70 -6.60 -6.47 3.70
C GLN A 70 -6.40 -5.14 2.97
N GLY A 71 -6.39 -5.17 1.63
CA GLY A 71 -6.23 -3.97 0.81
C GLY A 71 -7.39 -3.01 1.02
N PHE A 72 -8.60 -3.54 1.00
CA PHE A 72 -9.84 -2.80 1.25
C PHE A 72 -9.84 -2.12 2.62
N LEU A 73 -9.52 -2.88 3.67
CA LEU A 73 -9.48 -2.36 5.05
C LEU A 73 -8.50 -1.19 5.18
N LEU A 74 -7.30 -1.31 4.61
CA LEU A 74 -6.32 -0.23 4.69
C LEU A 74 -6.70 0.96 3.80
N SER A 75 -7.30 0.75 2.63
CA SER A 75 -7.84 1.82 1.80
C SER A 75 -8.97 2.58 2.49
N LEU A 76 -9.81 1.89 3.27
CA LEU A 76 -10.87 2.52 4.06
C LEU A 76 -10.30 3.26 5.28
N LEU A 77 -9.27 2.71 5.92
CA LEU A 77 -8.57 3.33 7.04
C LEU A 77 -7.77 4.57 6.61
N ALA A 78 -7.21 4.60 5.39
CA ALA A 78 -6.38 5.71 4.92
C ALA A 78 -7.02 7.11 5.06
N PRO A 79 -8.23 7.38 4.54
CA PRO A 79 -8.87 8.69 4.72
C PRO A 79 -9.18 9.01 6.19
N VAL A 80 -9.51 8.00 7.01
CA VAL A 80 -9.74 8.17 8.45
C VAL A 80 -8.46 8.55 9.17
N LEU A 81 -7.35 7.87 8.87
CA LEU A 81 -6.04 8.16 9.43
C LEU A 81 -5.53 9.54 8.97
N ILE A 82 -5.69 9.88 7.70
CA ILE A 82 -5.35 11.21 7.17
C ILE A 82 -6.16 12.28 7.90
N ALA A 83 -7.47 12.08 8.10
CA ALA A 83 -8.30 13.02 8.84
C ALA A 83 -7.84 13.16 10.30
N LEU A 84 -7.54 12.06 10.99
CA LEU A 84 -7.06 12.07 12.38
C LEU A 84 -5.72 12.78 12.55
N PHE A 85 -4.73 12.47 11.70
CA PHE A 85 -3.40 13.07 11.78
C PHE A 85 -3.39 14.53 11.30
N SER A 86 -4.17 14.87 10.27
CA SER A 86 -4.27 16.24 9.77
C SER A 86 -4.98 17.16 10.78
N VAL A 87 -6.01 16.65 11.48
CA VAL A 87 -6.65 17.36 12.60
C VAL A 87 -5.70 17.57 13.78
N HIS A 88 -4.83 16.61 14.09
CA HIS A 88 -3.93 16.72 15.24
C HIS A 88 -2.65 17.53 14.96
N ALA A 89 -2.24 17.69 13.70
CA ALA A 89 -1.06 18.47 13.30
C ALA A 89 -1.33 19.98 13.13
N GLY A 90 -2.59 20.41 13.28
CA GLY A 90 -3.01 21.82 13.18
C GLY A 90 -3.35 22.49 14.52
N GLY A 91 -3.03 21.86 15.66
CA GLY A 91 -3.24 22.37 17.01
C GLY A 91 -1.99 22.94 17.66
#